data_AF-A0A0L6U504-F1
#
_entry.id   AF-A0A0L6U504-F1
#
_cell.length_a   1.000
_cell.length_b   1.000
_cell.length_c   1.000
_cell.angle_alpha   90.00
_cell.angle_beta   90.00
_cell.angle_gamma   90.00
#
_symmetry.space_group_name_H-M   'P 1'
#
loop_
_entity.id
_entity.type
_entity.pdbx_description
1 polymer ?
#
loop_
_entity_poly.entity_id
_entity_poly.type
_entity_poly.pdbx_seq_one_letter_code
_entity_poly.pdbx_strand_id
1 'polypeptide(L)' 'MRVTKTEKIWLIVVTVLYMLYNFPGLPAYNESVPMLIHAALTLIPLWAAVYIGMHKVYKVYRLRDTKDESKGDIKC' A
#
# COMPACT_ATOMS: atom_id res chain seq x y z
N MET A 1 6.06 -14.92 9.85
CA MET A 1 6.58 -13.76 9.10
C MET A 1 6.61 -12.53 10.00
N ARG A 2 7.76 -11.88 10.21
CA ARG A 2 7.82 -10.57 10.88
C ARG A 2 7.51 -9.49 9.86
N VAL A 3 6.32 -8.89 9.96
CA VAL A 3 5.92 -7.70 9.19
C VAL A 3 6.86 -6.55 9.54
N THR A 4 7.47 -5.96 8.53
CA THR A 4 8.41 -4.84 8.69
C THR A 4 7.67 -3.57 9.13
N LYS A 5 8.37 -2.63 9.77
CA LYS A 5 7.79 -1.32 10.12
C LYS A 5 7.27 -0.60 8.87
N THR A 6 7.97 -0.75 7.75
CA THR A 6 7.58 -0.19 6.44
C THR A 6 6.27 -0.78 5.92
N GLU A 7 6.08 -2.10 6.00
CA GLU A 7 4.80 -2.74 5.65
C GLU A 7 3.67 -2.26 6.54
N LYS A 8 3.89 -2.13 7.85
CA LYS A 8 2.85 -1.62 8.75
C LYS A 8 2.39 -0.21 8.37
N ILE A 9 3.34 0.70 8.13
CA ILE A 9 3.01 2.07 7.72
C ILE A 9 2.30 2.07 6.37
N TRP A 10 2.78 1.29 5.41
CA TRP A 10 2.14 1.15 4.10
C TRP A 10 0.70 0.65 4.22
N LEU A 11 0.47 -0.42 4.99
CA LEU A 11 -0.86 -0.97 5.22
C LEU A 11 -1.80 0.04 5.89
N ILE A 12 -1.31 0.80 6.88
CA ILE A 12 -2.10 1.86 7.52
C ILE A 12 -2.51 2.91 6.48
N VAL A 13 -1.58 3.39 5.65
CA VAL A 13 -1.87 4.40 4.61
C VAL A 13 -2.90 3.88 3.60
N VAL A 14 -2.73 2.66 3.09
CA VAL A 14 -3.68 2.04 2.16
C VAL A 14 -5.05 1.88 2.80
N THR A 15 -5.10 1.43 4.06
CA THR A 15 -6.36 1.24 4.77
C THR A 15 -7.08 2.58 4.96
N VAL A 16 -6.38 3.63 5.37
CA VAL A 16 -6.97 4.97 5.56
C VAL A 16 -7.51 5.52 4.23
N LEU A 17 -6.76 5.42 3.13
CA LEU A 17 -7.22 5.86 1.81
C LEU A 17 -8.44 5.07 1.33
N TYR A 18 -8.45 3.76 1.58
CA TYR A 18 -9.59 2.90 1.25
C TYR A 18 -10.84 3.29 2.06
N MET A 19 -10.70 3.53 3.37
CA MET A 19 -11.81 4.01 4.19
C MET A 19 -12.31 5.37 3.72
N LEU A 20 -11.40 6.28 3.35
CA LEU A 20 -11.76 7.62 2.88
C LEU A 20 -12.55 7.57 1.56
N TYR A 21 -12.15 6.71 0.62
CA TYR A 21 -12.87 6.48 -0.64
C TYR A 21 -14.28 5.89 -0.43
N ASN A 22 -14.44 5.00 0.55
CA ASN A 22 -15.70 4.30 0.81
C ASN A 22 -16.56 4.98 1.90
N PHE A 23 -16.21 6.18 2.34
CA PHE A 23 -16.92 6.82 3.44
C PHE A 23 -18.36 7.16 3.00
N PRO A 24 -19.39 6.65 3.70
CA PRO A 24 -20.77 6.84 3.28
C PRO A 24 -21.17 8.31 3.36
N GLY A 25 -21.77 8.83 2.28
CA GLY A 25 -22.25 10.21 2.23
C GLY A 25 -21.17 11.29 2.07
N LEU A 26 -19.90 10.90 1.90
CA LEU A 26 -18.84 11.83 1.50
C LEU A 26 -18.28 11.44 0.13
N PRO A 27 -18.39 12.32 -0.88
CA PRO A 27 -19.20 13.54 -0.95
C PRO A 27 -20.69 13.20 -1.16
N ALA A 28 -21.56 14.21 -1.04
CA ALA A 28 -22.99 14.01 -1.24
C ALA A 28 -23.27 13.45 -2.65
N TYR A 29 -23.94 12.29 -2.72
CA TYR A 29 -24.13 11.55 -3.98
C TYR A 29 -25.09 12.23 -4.96
N ASN A 30 -25.74 13.32 -4.55
CA ASN A 30 -26.59 14.14 -5.41
C ASN A 30 -25.78 15.07 -6.33
N GLU A 31 -24.47 15.23 -6.12
CA GLU A 31 -23.63 16.12 -6.93
C GLU A 31 -22.50 15.35 -7.65
N SER A 32 -22.53 15.39 -8.99
CA SER A 32 -21.61 14.63 -9.84
C SER A 32 -20.16 15.16 -9.84
N VAL A 33 -19.99 16.48 -9.82
CA VAL A 33 -18.66 17.12 -9.83
C VAL A 33 -17.83 16.80 -8.58
N PRO A 34 -18.32 17.05 -7.34
CA PRO A 34 -17.55 16.72 -6.15
C PRO A 34 -17.32 15.21 -6.01
N MET A 35 -18.26 14.37 -6.47
CA MET A 35 -18.07 12.91 -6.52
C MET A 35 -16.85 12.52 -7.37
N LEU A 36 -16.74 13.08 -8.58
CA LEU A 36 -15.59 12.81 -9.45
C LEU A 36 -14.28 13.30 -8.85
N ILE A 37 -14.28 14.48 -8.25
CA ILE A 37 -13.09 15.04 -7.58
C ILE A 37 -12.67 14.16 -6.41
N HIS A 38 -13.61 13.75 -5.56
CA HIS A 38 -13.33 12.87 -4.43
C HIS A 38 -12.80 11.51 -4.91
N ALA A 39 -13.42 10.91 -5.93
CA ALA A 39 -12.96 9.66 -6.51
C ALA A 39 -11.53 9.80 -7.05
N ALA A 40 -11.22 10.87 -7.79
CA ALA A 40 -9.86 11.10 -8.28
C ALA A 40 -8.85 11.29 -7.14
N LEU A 41 -9.20 12.07 -6.12
CA LEU A 41 -8.32 12.39 -5.00
C LEU A 41 -8.06 11.20 -4.06
N THR A 42 -8.94 10.21 -4.02
CA THR A 42 -8.80 9.04 -3.15
C THR A 42 -8.31 7.81 -3.91
N LEU A 43 -8.85 7.55 -5.11
CA LEU A 43 -8.55 6.35 -5.89
C LEU A 43 -7.15 6.40 -6.52
N ILE A 44 -6.73 7.55 -7.06
CA ILE A 44 -5.40 7.69 -7.69
C ILE A 44 -4.29 7.52 -6.64
N PRO A 45 -4.32 8.19 -5.48
CA PRO A 45 -3.32 7.96 -4.44
C PRO A 45 -3.39 6.55 -3.85
N LEU A 46 -4.59 5.96 -3.72
CA LEU A 46 -4.74 4.58 -3.25
C LEU A 46 -4.02 3.61 -4.20
N TRP A 47 -4.25 3.73 -5.51
CA TRP A 47 -3.57 2.91 -6.51
C TRP A 47 -2.06 3.12 -6.47
N ALA A 48 -1.59 4.36 -6.46
CA ALA A 48 -0.17 4.66 -6.38
C ALA A 48 0.47 4.05 -5.12
N ALA A 49 -0.17 4.19 -3.96
CA ALA A 49 0.31 3.62 -2.70
C ALA A 49 0.37 2.08 -2.76
N VAL A 50 -0.63 1.43 -3.35
CA VAL A 50 -0.66 -0.03 -3.51
C VAL A 50 0.49 -0.51 -4.40
N TYR A 51 0.67 0.07 -5.59
CA TYR A 51 1.74 -0.33 -6.51
C TYR A 51 3.15 -0.07 -5.93
N ILE A 52 3.37 1.12 -5.37
CA ILE A 52 4.68 1.48 -4.77
C ILE A 52 4.99 0.58 -3.57
N GLY A 53 3.99 0.33 -2.72
CA GLY A 53 4.16 -0.53 -1.55
C GLY A 53 4.43 -1.97 -1.94
N MET A 54 3.66 -2.55 -2.86
CA MET A 54 3.93 -3.90 -3.38
C MET A 54 5.34 -4.02 -3.93
N HIS A 55 5.79 -3.06 -4.77
CA HIS A 55 7.14 -3.08 -5.32
C HIS A 55 8.23 -3.02 -4.22
N LYS A 56 8.06 -2.14 -3.21
CA LYS A 56 9.00 -2.03 -2.09
C LYS A 56 9.02 -3.28 -1.22
N VAL A 57 7.84 -3.81 -0.90
CA VAL A 57 7.69 -5.01 -0.06
C VAL A 57 8.29 -6.22 -0.75
N TYR A 58 8.00 -6.43 -2.04
CA TYR A 58 8.58 -7.50 -2.84
C TYR A 58 10.11 -7.40 -2.90
N LYS A 59 10.65 -6.19 -3.11
CA LYS A 59 12.10 -5.96 -3.11
C LYS A 59 12.73 -6.28 -1.75
N VAL A 60 12.09 -5.91 -0.64
CA VAL A 60 12.57 -6.21 0.72
C VAL A 60 12.56 -7.71 0.99
N TYR A 61 11.50 -8.43 0.62
CA TYR A 61 11.46 -9.89 0.78
C TYR A 61 12.49 -10.60 -0.09
N ARG A 62 12.63 -10.19 -1.36
CA ARG A 62 13.65 -10.74 -2.26
C ARG A 62 15.07 -10.55 -1.71
N LEU A 63 15.38 -9.36 -1.19
CA LEU A 63 16.68 -9.07 -0.59
C LEU A 63 16.96 -9.85 0.71
N ARG A 64 15.91 -10.27 1.43
CA ARG A 64 16.06 -11.12 2.62
C ARG A 64 16.34 -12.56 2.21
N ASP A 65 15.61 -13.06 1.21
CA ASP A 65 15.78 -14.41 0.68
C ASP A 65 17.21 -14.64 0.18
N THR A 66 17.74 -13.72 -0.65
CA THR A 66 19.14 -13.79 -1.13
C THR A 66 20.18 -13.72 0.00
N LYS A 67 19.89 -13.02 1.10
CA LYS A 67 20.80 -12.96 2.26
C LYS A 67 20.80 -14.25 3.06
N ASP A 68 19.66 -14.92 3.16
CA ASP A 68 19.53 -16.19 3.86
C ASP A 68 20.20 -17.32 3.06
N GLU A 69 20.08 -17.32 1.72
CA GLU A 69 20.83 -18.24 0.83
C GLU A 69 22.34 -18.04 0.97
N SER A 70 22.85 -16.81 0.84
CA SER A 70 24.29 -16.52 0.96
C SER A 70 24.87 -16.89 2.33
N LYS A 71 24.08 -16.85 3.40
CA LYS A 71 24.53 -17.31 4.73
C LYS A 71 24.58 -18.83 4.87
N GLY A 72 23.80 -19.56 4.08
CA GLY A 72 23.87 -21.00 3.97
C GLY A 72 25.16 -21.47 3.29
N ASP A 73 25.55 -20.81 2.20
CA ASP A 73 26.77 -21.14 1.43
C ASP A 73 28.08 -20.86 2.19
N ILE A 74 28.13 -19.84 3.05
CA ILE A 74 29.33 -19.51 3.84
C ILE A 74 29.55 -20.48 5.02
N LYS A 75 28.56 -21.33 5.33
CA LYS A 75 28.57 -22.17 6.53
C LYS A 75 29.09 -23.61 6.30
N CYS A 76 29.64 -23.89 5.12
CA CYS A 76 30.26 -25.17 4.77
C CYS A 76 31.77 -25.13 5.01
#